data_AF-A0A9R0XG82-F1
#
_entry.id   AF-A0A9R0XG82-F1
#
_cell.length_a   1.000
_cell.length_b   1.000
_cell.length_c   1.000
_cell.angle_alpha   90.00
_cell.angle_beta   90.00
_cell.angle_gamma   90.00
#
_symmetry.space_group_name_H-M   'P 1'
#
loop_
_entity.id
_entity.type
_entity.pdbx_description
1 polymer ?
#
loop_
_entity_poly.entity_id
_entity_poly.type
_entity_poly.pdbx_seq_one_letter_code
_entity_poly.pdbx_strand_id
1 'polypeptide(L)'
;METVSTNEDTGKGAMWELEKSLDQPMDAEAGRLRNMYREKTYPTVLMLQLAFQSLGVVFGDLGTSPLYVFYNIFPEKIEDTEQIIGALSLIIYSLTLIPLVKYVFIVLRASDNGQGGTFALYSLLCRHAKISIIPNQHKTDEDLTTYSRQTYHEKSLAAKIKRWLEGHQFRKNVILILVLFGTCMAVGDGILTPAISVLSATGGIKVEEPRMRNDVVVIVSVVILIGLFSMQHYGTDKVSWLFAPIVFVWFILIGILGAVNIYTYDRSVLKAFNPVYVYRYFKRGKTSWASLGGIMLSITGTEALFADLSYFPVQAIQIAFTTVVFPSLLLQYTGQAAYIATHKDKVSHSFYFSLPERILWPAFVVATAAAIVSSQATISATYSIIKQALAVGCFPRVKIIHTSKKYLGQIYSPDINWILMILCIAVTAGFKNQSQIANAYAQL
;
A
#
# COMPACT_ATOMS: atom_id res chain seq x y z
N MET A 1 -58.31 -68.02 2.04
CA MET A 1 -57.65 -68.16 0.72
C MET A 1 -57.67 -66.77 0.10
N GLU A 2 -56.58 -66.37 -0.55
CA GLU A 2 -56.32 -65.08 -1.23
C GLU A 2 -55.89 -63.91 -0.33
N THR A 3 -54.84 -63.12 -0.62
CA THR A 3 -53.53 -63.30 -1.28
C THR A 3 -52.78 -62.00 -0.98
N VAL A 4 -51.54 -62.10 -0.51
CA VAL A 4 -50.63 -60.96 -0.35
C VAL A 4 -50.12 -60.57 -1.73
N SER A 5 -50.35 -59.33 -2.17
CA SER A 5 -49.71 -58.75 -3.37
C SER A 5 -48.85 -57.56 -2.97
N THR A 6 -47.54 -57.76 -3.00
CA THR A 6 -46.50 -56.75 -2.88
C THR A 6 -46.46 -55.87 -4.14
N ASN A 7 -46.76 -54.58 -4.02
CA ASN A 7 -46.51 -53.58 -5.06
C ASN A 7 -45.13 -52.94 -4.83
N GLU A 8 -44.11 -53.50 -5.45
CA GLU A 8 -42.82 -52.84 -5.72
C GLU A 8 -42.89 -52.16 -7.09
N ASP A 9 -43.27 -50.87 -7.17
CA ASP A 9 -42.99 -50.09 -8.41
C ASP A 9 -43.03 -48.55 -8.27
N THR A 10 -42.70 -47.99 -7.11
CA THR A 10 -42.69 -46.52 -6.88
C THR A 10 -41.32 -45.85 -7.03
N GLY A 11 -40.26 -46.58 -7.39
CA GLY A 11 -38.88 -46.06 -7.40
C GLY A 11 -38.37 -45.49 -8.73
N LYS A 12 -38.99 -45.83 -9.88
CA LYS A 12 -38.40 -45.53 -11.20
C LYS A 12 -38.75 -44.13 -11.73
N GLY A 13 -39.94 -43.61 -11.48
CA GLY A 13 -40.35 -42.28 -12.02
C GLY A 13 -39.58 -41.11 -11.41
N ALA A 14 -39.33 -41.14 -10.11
CA ALA A 14 -38.62 -40.07 -9.39
C ALA A 14 -37.13 -39.97 -9.78
N MET A 15 -36.50 -41.10 -10.11
CA MET A 15 -35.09 -41.13 -10.51
C MET A 15 -34.89 -40.55 -11.91
N TRP A 16 -35.83 -40.80 -12.84
CA TRP A 16 -35.83 -40.19 -14.18
C TRP A 16 -36.13 -38.68 -14.17
N GLU A 17 -36.97 -38.20 -13.25
CA GLU A 17 -37.16 -36.75 -13.05
C GLU A 17 -35.93 -36.08 -12.42
N LEU A 18 -35.24 -36.76 -11.51
CA LEU A 18 -33.97 -36.29 -10.95
C LEU A 18 -32.87 -36.23 -12.03
N GLU A 19 -32.77 -37.25 -12.87
CA GLU A 19 -31.79 -37.34 -13.96
C GLU A 19 -32.02 -36.25 -15.00
N LYS A 20 -33.29 -35.97 -15.35
CA LYS A 20 -33.67 -34.87 -16.24
C LYS A 20 -33.44 -33.47 -15.64
N SER A 21 -33.43 -33.35 -14.31
CA SER A 21 -33.05 -32.12 -13.61
C SER A 21 -31.53 -31.92 -13.56
N LEU A 22 -30.75 -33.00 -13.56
CA LEU A 22 -29.28 -32.97 -13.66
C LEU A 22 -28.78 -32.70 -15.09
N ASP A 23 -29.55 -33.08 -16.11
CA ASP A 23 -29.23 -32.90 -17.53
C ASP A 23 -29.56 -31.50 -18.08
N GLN A 24 -30.01 -30.56 -17.23
CA GLN A 24 -29.98 -29.15 -17.61
C GLN A 24 -28.54 -28.80 -17.97
N PRO A 25 -28.25 -28.25 -19.17
CA PRO A 25 -26.88 -28.05 -19.59
C PRO A 25 -26.22 -27.15 -18.55
N MET A 26 -25.27 -27.72 -17.81
CA MET A 26 -24.51 -27.04 -16.76
C MET A 26 -23.93 -25.70 -17.24
N ASP A 27 -23.74 -25.52 -18.55
CA ASP A 27 -23.34 -24.27 -19.19
C ASP A 27 -24.39 -23.15 -19.07
N ALA A 28 -25.69 -23.47 -19.08
CA ALA A 28 -26.77 -22.50 -18.90
C ALA A 28 -26.86 -22.04 -17.44
N GLU A 29 -26.68 -22.95 -16.48
CA GLU A 29 -26.70 -22.63 -15.05
C GLU A 29 -25.38 -21.98 -14.58
N ALA A 30 -24.24 -22.44 -15.09
CA ALA A 30 -22.95 -21.77 -14.96
C ALA A 30 -22.94 -20.41 -15.67
N GLY A 31 -23.64 -20.26 -16.79
CA GLY A 31 -23.89 -18.98 -17.45
C GLY A 31 -24.75 -18.05 -16.59
N ARG A 32 -25.75 -18.59 -15.89
CA ARG A 32 -26.62 -17.86 -14.94
C ARG A 32 -25.87 -17.45 -13.68
N LEU A 33 -25.02 -18.32 -13.14
CA LEU A 33 -24.14 -18.07 -11.99
C LEU A 33 -23.01 -17.09 -12.36
N ARG A 34 -22.43 -17.23 -13.56
CA ARG A 34 -21.46 -16.28 -14.13
C ARG A 34 -22.09 -14.92 -14.36
N ASN A 35 -23.36 -14.85 -14.78
CA ASN A 35 -24.11 -13.60 -14.91
C ASN A 35 -24.56 -13.02 -13.55
N MET A 36 -24.79 -13.84 -12.52
CA MET A 36 -25.03 -13.38 -11.14
C MET A 36 -23.76 -12.81 -10.48
N TYR A 37 -22.59 -13.34 -10.83
CA TYR A 37 -21.29 -12.87 -10.35
C TYR A 37 -20.65 -11.78 -11.24
N ARG A 38 -21.24 -11.47 -12.39
CA ARG A 38 -20.77 -10.41 -13.29
C ARG A 38 -21.33 -9.05 -12.84
N GLU A 39 -20.41 -8.18 -12.44
CA GLU A 39 -20.57 -6.76 -12.13
C GLU A 39 -21.84 -6.41 -11.34
N LYS A 40 -21.74 -6.50 -10.01
CA LYS A 40 -22.53 -5.60 -9.16
C LYS A 40 -22.22 -4.18 -9.62
N THR A 41 -23.10 -3.59 -10.43
CA THR A 41 -23.03 -2.19 -10.81
C THR A 41 -23.34 -1.42 -9.54
N TYR A 42 -22.29 -1.00 -8.83
CA TYR A 42 -22.46 -0.22 -7.63
C TYR A 42 -23.05 1.13 -8.02
N PRO A 43 -24.07 1.64 -7.30
CA PRO A 43 -24.57 2.98 -7.54
C PRO A 43 -23.41 3.98 -7.43
N THR A 44 -23.38 4.97 -8.33
CA THR A 44 -22.28 5.94 -8.46
C THR A 44 -21.93 6.64 -7.15
N VAL A 45 -22.94 6.91 -6.32
CA VAL A 45 -22.76 7.49 -4.98
C VAL A 45 -21.98 6.56 -4.05
N LEU A 46 -22.29 5.27 -4.06
CA LEU A 46 -21.57 4.27 -3.24
C LEU A 46 -20.13 4.10 -3.75
N MET A 47 -19.91 4.14 -5.06
CA MET A 47 -18.56 4.15 -5.64
C MET A 47 -17.74 5.35 -5.20
N LEU A 48 -18.33 6.56 -5.21
CA LEU A 48 -17.66 7.76 -4.74
C LEU A 48 -17.36 7.70 -3.24
N GLN A 49 -18.27 7.14 -2.44
CA GLN A 49 -18.06 6.93 -1.01
C GLN A 49 -16.92 5.95 -0.74
N LEU A 50 -16.85 4.84 -1.49
CA LEU A 50 -15.75 3.87 -1.40
C LEU A 50 -14.42 4.49 -1.87
N ALA A 51 -14.46 5.33 -2.91
CA ALA A 51 -13.28 6.07 -3.38
C ALA A 51 -12.77 7.00 -2.27
N PHE A 52 -13.66 7.77 -1.63
CA PHE A 52 -13.32 8.61 -0.50
C PHE A 52 -12.74 7.81 0.68
N GLN A 53 -13.35 6.68 1.04
CA GLN A 53 -12.84 5.81 2.12
C GLN A 53 -11.45 5.23 1.80
N SER A 54 -11.18 4.92 0.53
CA SER A 54 -9.89 4.40 0.10
C SER A 54 -8.73 5.40 0.29
N LEU A 55 -9.01 6.72 0.33
CA LEU A 55 -7.99 7.75 0.58
C LEU A 55 -7.27 7.53 1.90
N GLY A 56 -8.02 7.27 2.97
CA GLY A 56 -7.46 7.11 4.31
C GLY A 56 -6.66 5.82 4.50
N VAL A 57 -7.12 4.73 3.88
CA VAL A 57 -6.53 3.40 4.08
C VAL A 57 -5.34 3.16 3.16
N VAL A 58 -5.46 3.56 1.90
CA VAL A 58 -4.56 3.11 0.83
C VAL A 58 -3.49 4.15 0.49
N PHE A 59 -3.81 5.43 0.59
CA PHE A 59 -2.96 6.51 0.05
C PHE A 59 -2.25 7.34 1.13
N GLY A 60 -2.35 6.94 2.41
CA GLY A 60 -1.67 7.62 3.50
C GLY A 60 -0.15 7.65 3.32
N ASP A 61 0.46 6.50 3.01
CA ASP A 61 1.92 6.34 2.89
C ASP A 61 2.50 7.06 1.67
N LEU A 62 1.87 6.86 0.52
CA LEU A 62 2.23 7.62 -0.67
C LEU A 62 2.04 9.13 -0.47
N GLY A 63 1.03 9.54 0.29
CA GLY A 63 0.65 10.94 0.51
C GLY A 63 1.58 11.73 1.44
N THR A 64 2.29 11.08 2.35
CA THR A 64 3.20 11.73 3.31
C THR A 64 4.61 11.93 2.76
N SER A 65 4.96 11.24 1.66
CA SER A 65 6.27 11.33 1.00
C SER A 65 6.79 12.74 0.67
N PRO A 66 5.97 13.75 0.32
CA PRO A 66 6.48 15.11 0.09
C PRO A 66 7.11 15.77 1.32
N LEU A 67 6.89 15.25 2.53
CA LEU A 67 7.52 15.73 3.76
C LEU A 67 9.03 15.43 3.81
N TYR A 68 9.49 14.40 3.09
CA TYR A 68 10.86 13.92 3.21
C TYR A 68 11.64 13.78 1.89
N VAL A 69 10.98 13.61 0.75
CA VAL A 69 11.67 13.32 -0.54
C VAL A 69 12.75 14.34 -0.91
N PHE A 70 12.43 15.64 -0.99
CA PHE A 70 13.43 16.64 -1.41
C PHE A 70 14.60 16.79 -0.43
N TYR A 71 14.34 16.61 0.87
CA TYR A 71 15.38 16.61 1.89
C TYR A 71 16.40 15.48 1.67
N ASN A 72 15.94 14.32 1.19
CA ASN A 72 16.78 13.15 0.95
C ASN A 72 17.48 13.18 -0.40
N ILE A 73 16.90 13.84 -1.41
CA ILE A 73 17.53 14.02 -2.72
C ILE A 73 18.73 14.98 -2.62
N PHE A 74 18.61 16.04 -1.82
CA PHE A 74 19.59 17.10 -1.70
C PHE A 74 19.95 17.34 -0.22
N PRO A 75 20.77 16.47 0.39
CA PRO A 75 21.19 16.65 1.79
C PRO A 75 22.14 17.85 1.98
N GLU A 76 22.80 18.32 0.92
CA GLU A 76 23.75 19.44 0.90
C GLU A 76 23.23 20.61 0.04
N LYS A 77 23.92 21.76 0.08
CA LYS A 77 23.54 22.96 -0.68
C LYS A 77 23.48 22.67 -2.18
N ILE A 78 22.44 23.19 -2.81
CA ILE A 78 22.23 23.04 -4.26
C ILE A 78 22.95 24.19 -4.97
N GLU A 79 23.87 23.86 -5.87
CA GLU A 79 24.60 24.87 -6.66
C GLU A 79 23.75 25.36 -7.86
N ASP A 80 23.03 24.45 -8.53
CA ASP A 80 22.36 24.73 -9.81
C ASP A 80 20.88 24.34 -9.85
N THR A 81 20.05 25.26 -10.35
CA THR A 81 18.61 25.11 -10.53
C THR A 81 18.26 24.01 -11.54
N GLU A 82 19.13 23.74 -12.53
CA GLU A 82 18.89 22.61 -13.45
C GLU A 82 18.90 21.24 -12.75
N GLN A 83 19.61 21.09 -11.62
CA GLN A 83 19.58 19.85 -10.85
C GLN A 83 18.20 19.62 -10.22
N ILE A 84 17.56 20.68 -9.73
CA ILE A 84 16.21 20.63 -9.15
C ILE A 84 15.21 20.25 -10.24
N ILE A 85 15.30 20.86 -11.43
CA ILE A 85 14.40 20.58 -12.55
C ILE A 85 14.56 19.12 -13.02
N GLY A 86 15.81 18.62 -13.09
CA GLY A 86 16.07 17.21 -13.43
C GLY A 86 15.54 16.22 -12.40
N ALA A 87 15.76 16.48 -11.10
CA ALA A 87 15.22 15.65 -10.02
C ALA A 87 13.68 15.68 -9.99
N LEU A 88 13.06 16.85 -10.14
CA LEU A 88 11.61 16.99 -10.27
C LEU A 88 11.08 16.20 -11.47
N SER A 89 11.77 16.26 -12.61
CA SER A 89 11.39 15.51 -13.81
C SER A 89 11.38 14.00 -13.51
N LEU A 90 12.42 13.49 -12.84
CA LEU A 90 12.47 12.11 -12.40
C LEU A 90 11.33 11.73 -11.45
N ILE A 91 10.96 12.60 -10.49
CA ILE A 91 9.83 12.36 -9.60
C ILE A 91 8.51 12.29 -10.39
N ILE A 92 8.25 13.26 -11.28
CA ILE A 92 7.04 13.30 -12.10
C ILE A 92 6.90 12.02 -12.93
N TYR A 93 7.97 11.61 -13.61
CA TYR A 93 7.96 10.39 -14.42
C TYR A 93 7.87 9.13 -13.58
N SER A 94 8.50 9.09 -12.41
CA SER A 94 8.39 7.95 -11.49
C SER A 94 6.96 7.79 -10.97
N LEU A 95 6.32 8.87 -10.52
CA LEU A 95 4.92 8.87 -10.10
C LEU A 95 3.94 8.50 -11.22
N THR A 96 4.22 8.95 -12.44
CA THR A 96 3.38 8.66 -13.61
C THR A 96 3.56 7.21 -14.08
N LEU A 97 4.79 6.70 -14.17
CA LEU A 97 5.04 5.37 -14.70
C LEU A 97 4.72 4.28 -13.68
N ILE A 98 5.04 4.49 -12.41
CA ILE A 98 4.94 3.45 -11.38
C ILE A 98 3.55 3.46 -10.73
N PRO A 99 3.18 4.40 -9.85
CA PRO A 99 1.83 4.45 -9.29
C PRO A 99 0.72 4.51 -10.34
N LEU A 100 0.75 5.48 -11.27
CA LEU A 100 -0.37 5.71 -12.18
C LEU A 100 -0.48 4.62 -13.27
N VAL A 101 0.55 4.42 -14.09
CA VAL A 101 0.47 3.50 -15.23
C VAL A 101 0.60 2.05 -14.77
N LYS A 102 1.71 1.68 -14.13
CA LYS A 102 1.97 0.29 -13.71
C LYS A 102 0.92 -0.16 -12.70
N TYR A 103 0.75 0.52 -11.58
CA TYR A 103 -0.15 0.01 -10.55
C TYR A 103 -1.61 0.25 -10.88
N VAL A 104 -2.03 1.51 -11.00
CA VAL A 104 -3.45 1.88 -11.10
C VAL A 104 -4.12 1.39 -12.39
N PHE A 105 -3.44 1.43 -13.54
CA PHE A 105 -4.03 1.00 -14.81
C PHE A 105 -3.72 -0.44 -15.21
N ILE A 106 -2.53 -0.96 -14.92
CA ILE A 106 -2.13 -2.31 -15.36
C ILE A 106 -2.36 -3.34 -14.26
N VAL A 107 -1.71 -3.19 -13.11
CA VAL A 107 -1.71 -4.20 -12.04
C VAL A 107 -3.08 -4.32 -11.38
N LEU A 108 -3.79 -3.22 -11.11
CA LEU A 108 -5.15 -3.29 -10.55
C LEU A 108 -6.13 -3.99 -11.50
N ARG A 109 -5.91 -3.93 -12.82
CA ARG A 109 -6.74 -4.65 -13.81
C ARG A 109 -6.39 -6.13 -13.92
N ALA A 110 -5.21 -6.53 -13.47
CA ALA A 110 -4.74 -7.91 -13.50
C ALA A 110 -5.16 -8.73 -12.27
N SER A 111 -6.13 -8.25 -11.46
CA SER A 111 -6.61 -8.97 -10.28
C SER A 111 -7.62 -10.07 -10.65
N ASP A 112 -7.45 -11.26 -10.08
CA ASP A 112 -8.42 -12.36 -10.15
C ASP A 112 -9.42 -12.22 -8.99
N ASN A 113 -10.70 -11.98 -9.30
CA ASN A 113 -11.81 -11.90 -8.33
C ASN A 113 -11.61 -10.95 -7.13
N GLY A 114 -10.93 -9.81 -7.31
CA GLY A 114 -10.84 -8.77 -6.27
C GLY A 114 -9.90 -9.08 -5.10
N GLN A 115 -9.06 -10.12 -5.20
CA GLN A 115 -7.95 -10.33 -4.26
C GLN A 115 -6.65 -9.79 -4.88
N GLY A 116 -6.13 -8.69 -4.33
CA GLY A 116 -4.79 -8.19 -4.66
C GLY A 116 -3.82 -8.37 -3.50
N GLY A 117 -2.53 -8.25 -3.80
CA GLY A 117 -1.43 -8.38 -2.84
C GLY A 117 -0.50 -9.55 -3.16
N THR A 118 0.77 -9.42 -2.77
CA THR A 118 1.79 -10.49 -2.90
C THR A 118 1.34 -11.79 -2.22
N PHE A 119 0.55 -11.66 -1.16
CA PHE A 119 -0.03 -12.78 -0.43
C PHE A 119 -1.33 -13.34 -1.01
N ALA A 120 -2.16 -12.54 -1.68
CA ALA A 120 -3.23 -13.09 -2.51
C ALA A 120 -2.62 -13.93 -3.63
N LEU A 121 -1.52 -13.45 -4.23
CA LEU A 121 -0.74 -14.22 -5.20
C LEU A 121 -0.17 -15.50 -4.57
N TYR A 122 0.44 -15.44 -3.39
CA TYR A 122 1.00 -16.61 -2.70
C TYR A 122 -0.09 -17.62 -2.28
N SER A 123 -1.21 -17.15 -1.74
CA SER A 123 -2.36 -17.99 -1.37
C SER A 123 -2.99 -18.63 -2.60
N LEU A 124 -3.15 -17.90 -3.71
CA LEU A 124 -3.59 -18.44 -4.99
C LEU A 124 -2.57 -19.45 -5.55
N LEU A 125 -1.26 -19.19 -5.41
CA LEU A 125 -0.20 -20.11 -5.82
C LEU A 125 -0.26 -21.40 -5.00
N CYS A 126 -0.44 -21.32 -3.68
CA CYS A 126 -0.55 -22.47 -2.79
C CYS A 126 -1.89 -23.22 -2.94
N ARG A 127 -2.98 -22.52 -3.28
CA ARG A 127 -4.31 -23.09 -3.50
C ARG A 127 -4.44 -23.77 -4.87
N HIS A 128 -3.78 -23.22 -5.91
CA HIS A 128 -3.92 -23.72 -7.28
C HIS A 128 -2.73 -24.55 -7.76
N ALA A 129 -1.56 -24.44 -7.13
CA ALA A 129 -0.43 -25.32 -7.36
C ALA A 129 -0.07 -26.04 -6.05
N LYS A 130 0.24 -27.35 -6.11
CA LYS A 130 0.66 -28.18 -4.95
C LYS A 130 2.06 -27.78 -4.47
N ILE A 131 2.21 -26.54 -4.02
CA ILE A 131 3.45 -25.95 -3.50
C ILE A 131 3.45 -25.95 -1.97
N SER A 132 2.39 -26.46 -1.33
CA SER A 132 2.37 -26.73 0.11
C SER A 132 3.47 -27.73 0.47
N ILE A 133 4.60 -27.24 1.00
CA ILE A 133 5.63 -28.08 1.64
C ILE A 133 5.14 -28.54 3.04
N ILE A 134 4.12 -27.88 3.60
CA ILE A 134 3.53 -28.20 4.91
C ILE A 134 2.00 -28.36 4.72
N PRO A 135 1.38 -29.42 5.25
CA PRO A 135 -0.03 -29.73 5.01
C PRO A 135 -0.92 -28.72 5.74
N ASN A 136 -1.48 -27.76 5.01
CA ASN A 136 -2.48 -26.84 5.56
C ASN A 136 -3.89 -27.41 5.29
N GLN A 137 -4.24 -28.48 6.00
CA GLN A 137 -5.62 -28.97 6.07
C GLN A 137 -6.31 -28.27 7.25
N HIS A 138 -6.75 -27.03 7.05
CA HIS A 138 -7.80 -26.48 7.90
C HIS A 138 -9.12 -27.13 7.44
N LYS A 139 -9.84 -27.80 8.33
CA LYS A 139 -11.13 -28.49 8.02
C LYS A 139 -12.13 -27.59 7.27
N THR A 140 -12.08 -26.28 7.50
CA THR A 140 -12.92 -25.29 6.82
C THR A 140 -12.56 -25.05 5.35
N ASP A 141 -11.30 -25.29 4.96
CA ASP A 141 -10.86 -25.24 3.55
C ASP A 141 -11.20 -26.56 2.83
N GLU A 142 -11.27 -27.69 3.56
CA GLU A 142 -11.68 -28.99 3.02
C GLU A 142 -13.15 -28.96 2.57
N ASP A 143 -14.02 -28.30 3.34
CA ASP A 143 -15.46 -28.14 3.01
C ASP A 143 -15.74 -27.19 1.83
N LEU A 144 -14.78 -26.33 1.44
CA LEU A 144 -14.86 -25.50 0.23
C LEU A 144 -14.28 -26.18 -1.02
N THR A 145 -13.53 -27.27 -0.85
CA THR A 145 -12.93 -28.01 -1.98
C THR A 145 -13.88 -28.99 -2.65
N THR A 146 -15.03 -29.30 -2.05
CA THR A 146 -15.96 -30.30 -2.59
C THR A 146 -16.79 -29.78 -3.78
N TYR A 147 -16.81 -28.47 -4.06
CA TYR A 147 -17.72 -27.89 -5.08
C TYR A 147 -17.11 -26.97 -6.15
N SER A 148 -15.79 -26.76 -6.23
CA SER A 148 -15.19 -26.05 -7.38
C SER A 148 -14.24 -26.93 -8.18
N ARG A 149 -14.83 -27.78 -9.02
CA ARG A 149 -14.11 -28.47 -10.09
C ARG A 149 -13.93 -27.50 -11.26
N GLN A 150 -13.16 -26.43 -11.08
CA GLN A 150 -12.76 -25.58 -12.20
C GLN A 150 -11.79 -26.36 -13.10
N THR A 151 -12.33 -26.90 -14.18
CA THR A 151 -11.55 -27.47 -15.29
C THR A 151 -10.75 -26.34 -15.95
N TYR A 152 -9.50 -26.15 -15.53
CA TYR A 152 -8.57 -25.28 -16.25
C TYR A 152 -8.48 -25.75 -17.69
N HIS A 153 -8.70 -24.85 -18.65
CA HIS A 153 -8.45 -25.11 -20.06
C HIS A 153 -7.00 -25.56 -20.22
N GLU A 154 -6.80 -26.77 -20.76
CA GLU A 154 -5.54 -27.54 -20.75
C GLU A 154 -4.34 -26.84 -21.44
N LYS A 155 -4.59 -25.71 -22.11
CA LYS A 155 -3.60 -24.88 -22.82
C LYS A 155 -3.33 -23.49 -22.19
N SER A 156 -3.84 -23.21 -20.99
CA SER A 156 -3.59 -21.92 -20.32
C SER A 156 -2.14 -21.76 -19.83
N LEU A 157 -1.60 -20.55 -19.94
CA LEU A 157 -0.31 -20.13 -19.39
C LEU A 157 -0.16 -20.51 -17.91
N ALA A 158 -1.25 -20.40 -17.13
CA ALA A 158 -1.30 -20.76 -15.72
C ALA A 158 -1.07 -22.27 -15.48
N ALA A 159 -1.63 -23.13 -16.33
CA ALA A 159 -1.44 -24.58 -16.23
C ALA A 159 -0.01 -25.00 -16.61
N LYS A 160 0.61 -24.29 -17.57
CA LYS A 160 2.01 -24.52 -17.98
C LYS A 160 2.99 -24.08 -16.88
N ILE A 161 2.74 -22.91 -16.26
CA ILE A 161 3.51 -22.42 -15.10
C ILE A 161 3.37 -23.38 -13.92
N LYS A 162 2.15 -23.82 -13.61
CA LYS A 162 1.87 -24.81 -12.54
C LYS A 162 2.68 -26.10 -12.73
N ARG A 163 2.62 -26.73 -13.92
CA ARG A 163 3.39 -27.96 -14.22
C ARG A 163 4.90 -27.73 -14.14
N TRP A 164 5.38 -26.57 -14.60
CA TRP A 164 6.80 -26.20 -14.51
C TRP A 164 7.26 -26.02 -13.05
N LEU A 165 6.39 -25.50 -12.19
CA LEU A 165 6.67 -25.26 -10.79
C LEU A 165 6.59 -26.52 -9.92
N GLU A 166 5.64 -27.40 -10.22
CA GLU A 166 5.47 -28.68 -9.54
C GLU A 166 6.58 -29.69 -9.91
N GLY A 167 7.27 -29.48 -11.04
CA GLY A 167 8.25 -30.43 -11.57
C GLY A 167 9.55 -30.58 -10.79
N HIS A 168 9.99 -29.61 -9.97
CA HIS A 168 11.26 -29.66 -9.23
C HIS A 168 11.17 -29.02 -7.84
N GLN A 169 11.59 -29.76 -6.80
CA GLN A 169 11.63 -29.29 -5.40
C GLN A 169 12.50 -28.03 -5.20
N PHE A 170 13.58 -27.91 -5.97
CA PHE A 170 14.45 -26.72 -5.97
C PHE A 170 13.67 -25.43 -6.31
N ARG A 171 12.76 -25.47 -7.28
CA ARG A 171 11.97 -24.29 -7.70
C ARG A 171 10.98 -23.86 -6.62
N LYS A 172 10.39 -24.83 -5.91
CA LYS A 172 9.52 -24.56 -4.75
C LYS A 172 10.31 -23.88 -3.63
N ASN A 173 11.53 -24.35 -3.35
CA ASN A 173 12.40 -23.75 -2.33
C ASN A 173 12.86 -22.33 -2.74
N VAL A 174 13.22 -22.11 -4.01
CA VAL A 174 13.60 -20.78 -4.52
C VAL A 174 12.43 -19.80 -4.40
N ILE A 175 11.20 -20.22 -4.72
CA ILE A 175 10.01 -19.38 -4.56
C ILE A 175 9.73 -19.09 -3.09
N LEU A 176 9.87 -20.08 -2.20
CA LEU A 176 9.68 -19.87 -0.77
C LEU A 176 10.70 -18.85 -0.24
N ILE A 177 11.98 -18.96 -0.62
CA ILE A 177 13.02 -17.99 -0.24
C ILE A 177 12.67 -16.60 -0.78
N LEU A 178 12.22 -16.48 -2.04
CA LEU A 178 11.86 -15.20 -2.64
C LEU A 178 10.66 -14.56 -1.94
N VAL A 179 9.64 -15.35 -1.60
CA VAL A 179 8.48 -14.89 -0.82
C VAL A 179 8.91 -14.46 0.57
N LEU A 180 9.72 -15.28 1.26
CA LEU A 180 10.21 -14.97 2.60
C LEU A 180 11.04 -13.67 2.62
N PHE A 181 11.88 -13.47 1.62
CA PHE A 181 12.63 -12.23 1.44
C PHE A 181 11.70 -11.02 1.25
N GLY A 182 10.71 -11.12 0.36
CA GLY A 182 9.70 -10.08 0.17
C GLY A 182 8.88 -9.79 1.44
N THR A 183 8.58 -10.80 2.25
CA THR A 183 7.90 -10.60 3.53
C THR A 183 8.77 -9.90 4.56
N CYS A 184 10.07 -10.18 4.61
CA CYS A 184 10.99 -9.46 5.48
C CYS A 184 11.10 -7.98 5.08
N MET A 185 11.14 -7.69 3.77
CA MET A 185 11.15 -6.31 3.27
C MET A 185 9.89 -5.55 3.67
N ALA A 186 8.71 -6.16 3.50
CA ALA A 186 7.45 -5.56 3.89
C ALA A 186 7.31 -5.36 5.42
N VAL A 187 7.89 -6.24 6.24
CA VAL A 187 7.99 -6.02 7.70
C VAL A 187 8.94 -4.86 8.02
N GLY A 188 10.04 -4.73 7.28
CA GLY A 188 10.96 -3.59 7.37
C GLY A 188 10.26 -2.26 7.08
N ASP A 189 9.41 -2.24 6.05
CA ASP A 189 8.56 -1.09 5.72
C ASP A 189 7.63 -0.71 6.89
N GLY A 190 7.00 -1.70 7.53
CA GLY A 190 6.20 -1.50 8.74
C GLY A 190 6.94 -0.90 9.95
N ILE A 191 8.28 -1.00 9.99
CA ILE A 191 9.12 -0.38 11.03
C ILE A 191 9.54 1.03 10.62
N LEU A 192 9.96 1.19 9.36
CA LEU A 192 10.57 2.44 8.88
C LEU A 192 9.53 3.51 8.52
N THR A 193 8.37 3.13 8.00
CA THR A 193 7.30 4.08 7.62
C THR A 193 6.82 4.93 8.79
N PRO A 194 6.50 4.36 9.97
CA PRO A 194 6.13 5.18 11.12
C PRO A 194 7.28 6.06 11.60
N ALA A 195 8.52 5.57 11.56
CA ALA A 195 9.69 6.33 11.98
C ALA A 195 9.91 7.56 11.08
N ILE A 196 9.96 7.35 9.76
CA ILE A 196 10.22 8.44 8.81
C ILE A 196 9.04 9.39 8.72
N SER A 197 7.80 8.91 8.66
CA SER A 197 6.62 9.77 8.50
C SER A 197 6.42 10.68 9.71
N VAL A 198 6.51 10.14 10.93
CA VAL A 198 6.35 10.93 12.16
C VAL A 198 7.51 11.89 12.36
N LEU A 199 8.76 11.44 12.16
CA LEU A 199 9.93 12.31 12.29
C LEU A 199 9.92 13.46 11.26
N SER A 200 9.41 13.20 10.05
CA SER A 200 9.28 14.22 9.01
C SER A 200 8.18 15.23 9.34
N ALA A 201 7.05 14.76 9.89
CA ALA A 201 5.95 15.62 10.32
C ALA A 201 6.35 16.52 11.52
N THR A 202 7.10 15.98 12.48
CA THR A 202 7.58 16.77 13.63
C THR A 202 8.69 17.76 13.25
N GLY A 203 9.34 17.57 12.10
CA GLY A 203 10.36 18.47 11.56
C GLY A 203 9.92 19.93 11.42
N GLY A 204 8.62 20.19 11.28
CA GLY A 204 8.06 21.55 11.23
C GLY A 204 8.38 22.43 12.44
N ILE A 205 8.63 21.83 13.62
CA ILE A 205 8.97 22.56 14.85
C ILE A 205 10.28 23.36 14.71
N LYS A 206 11.23 22.87 13.90
CA LYS A 206 12.52 23.56 13.69
C LYS A 206 12.43 24.79 12.80
N VAL A 207 11.34 24.94 12.05
CA VAL A 207 11.20 26.08 11.13
C VAL A 207 10.99 27.38 11.89
N GLU A 208 10.20 27.35 12.97
CA GLU A 208 9.95 28.52 13.81
C GLU A 208 11.14 28.86 14.70
N GLU A 209 11.79 27.83 15.27
CA GLU A 209 12.90 28.02 16.21
C GLU A 209 14.16 27.26 15.75
N PRO A 210 14.96 27.83 14.81
CA PRO A 210 16.16 27.18 14.28
C PRO A 210 17.24 26.87 15.33
N ARG A 211 17.14 27.49 16.52
CA ARG A 211 18.04 27.26 17.67
C ARG A 211 17.68 26.01 18.47
N MET A 212 16.52 25.40 18.24
CA MET A 212 16.14 24.15 18.91
C MET A 212 17.05 23.01 18.47
N ARG A 213 17.63 22.31 19.44
CA ARG A 213 18.50 21.15 19.20
C ARG A 213 17.69 20.04 18.50
N ASN A 214 18.31 19.35 17.54
CA ASN A 214 17.69 18.22 16.82
C ASN A 214 17.03 17.19 17.75
N ASP A 215 17.57 17.02 18.96
CA ASP A 215 17.04 16.11 19.97
C ASP A 215 15.59 16.42 20.39
N VAL A 216 15.14 17.68 20.36
CA VAL A 216 13.76 18.03 20.73
C VAL A 216 12.76 17.44 19.73
N VAL A 217 13.04 17.55 18.43
CA VAL A 217 12.18 16.95 17.38
C VAL A 217 12.15 15.43 17.51
N VAL A 218 13.28 14.81 17.81
CA VAL A 218 13.35 13.35 18.06
C VAL A 218 12.50 12.96 19.27
N ILE A 219 12.58 13.71 20.39
CA ILE A 219 11.77 13.44 21.60
C ILE A 219 10.27 13.56 21.29
N VAL A 220 9.85 14.64 20.62
CA VAL A 220 8.44 14.81 20.23
C VAL A 220 7.97 13.66 19.33
N SER A 221 8.80 13.23 18.38
CA SER A 221 8.50 12.09 17.51
C SER A 221 8.32 10.80 18.29
N VAL A 222 9.21 10.52 19.24
CA VAL A 222 9.12 9.34 20.12
C VAL A 222 7.85 9.37 20.95
N VAL A 223 7.45 10.53 21.49
CA VAL A 223 6.18 10.67 22.23
C VAL A 223 4.98 10.36 21.33
N ILE A 224 4.96 10.87 20.10
CA ILE A 224 3.89 10.58 19.13
C ILE A 224 3.87 9.09 18.77
N LEU A 225 5.04 8.46 18.56
CA LEU A 225 5.13 7.03 18.28
C LEU A 225 4.62 6.19 19.46
N ILE A 226 4.99 6.50 20.70
CA ILE A 226 4.47 5.81 21.89
C ILE A 226 2.96 5.95 21.96
N GLY A 227 2.41 7.15 21.73
CA GLY A 227 0.97 7.39 21.68
C GLY A 227 0.29 6.55 20.59
N LEU A 228 0.88 6.53 19.39
CA LEU A 228 0.39 5.78 18.24
C LEU A 228 0.34 4.27 18.52
N PHE A 229 1.45 3.70 19.01
CA PHE A 229 1.56 2.27 19.30
C PHE A 229 0.74 1.85 20.52
N SER A 230 0.55 2.74 21.49
CA SER A 230 -0.35 2.50 22.64
C SER A 230 -1.82 2.47 22.22
N MET A 231 -2.22 3.32 21.27
CA MET A 231 -3.60 3.41 20.80
C MET A 231 -4.04 2.23 19.92
N GLN A 232 -3.10 1.40 19.44
CA GLN A 232 -3.37 0.26 18.56
C GLN A 232 -4.39 -0.74 19.12
N HIS A 233 -4.41 -0.93 20.43
CA HIS A 233 -5.27 -1.91 21.07
C HIS A 233 -6.77 -1.56 21.02
N TYR A 234 -7.13 -0.29 20.74
CA TYR A 234 -8.53 0.15 20.66
C TYR A 234 -9.24 -0.30 19.38
N GLY A 235 -8.50 -0.92 18.45
CA GLY A 235 -9.00 -1.48 17.21
C GLY A 235 -9.25 -0.41 16.14
N THR A 236 -8.86 -0.73 14.91
CA THR A 236 -9.00 0.13 13.74
C THR A 236 -10.46 0.35 13.33
N ASP A 237 -11.36 -0.58 13.66
CA ASP A 237 -12.79 -0.51 13.31
C ASP A 237 -13.52 0.79 13.66
N LYS A 238 -13.24 1.39 14.82
CA LYS A 238 -13.90 2.62 15.26
C LYS A 238 -13.22 3.88 14.72
N VAL A 239 -11.95 3.80 14.33
CA VAL A 239 -11.12 4.95 13.98
C VAL A 239 -10.91 5.08 12.46
N SER A 240 -11.06 3.99 11.71
CA SER A 240 -10.90 3.96 10.25
C SER A 240 -11.81 4.92 9.49
N TRP A 241 -12.98 5.25 10.03
CA TRP A 241 -13.86 6.25 9.42
C TRP A 241 -13.26 7.67 9.46
N LEU A 242 -12.43 7.97 10.47
CA LEU A 242 -11.76 9.27 10.60
C LEU A 242 -10.51 9.40 9.69
N PHE A 243 -9.94 8.28 9.24
CA PHE A 243 -8.73 8.29 8.41
C PHE A 243 -8.96 8.96 7.06
N ALA A 244 -10.09 8.67 6.41
CA ALA A 244 -10.40 9.25 5.09
C ALA A 244 -10.55 10.78 5.11
N PRO A 245 -11.31 11.40 6.04
CA PRO A 245 -11.36 12.85 6.19
C PRO A 245 -9.99 13.49 6.45
N ILE A 246 -9.17 12.92 7.34
CA ILE A 246 -7.84 13.47 7.66
C ILE A 246 -6.95 13.49 6.41
N VAL A 247 -6.87 12.38 5.69
CA VAL A 247 -6.03 12.25 4.51
C VAL A 247 -6.58 13.09 3.34
N PHE A 248 -7.89 13.22 3.21
CA PHE A 248 -8.48 14.11 2.22
C PHE A 248 -8.13 15.58 2.48
N VAL A 249 -8.27 16.05 3.72
CA VAL A 249 -7.85 17.41 4.12
C VAL A 249 -6.37 17.61 3.86
N TRP A 250 -5.53 16.62 4.16
CA TRP A 250 -4.10 16.65 3.83
C TRP A 250 -3.84 16.81 2.32
N PHE A 251 -4.49 16.02 1.47
CA PHE A 251 -4.32 16.12 0.01
C PHE A 251 -4.78 17.46 -0.56
N ILE A 252 -5.87 18.03 -0.04
CA ILE A 252 -6.33 19.36 -0.42
C ILE A 252 -5.33 20.42 0.03
N LEU A 253 -4.81 20.32 1.26
CA LEU A 253 -3.82 21.24 1.79
C LEU A 253 -2.55 21.26 0.93
N ILE A 254 -1.94 20.10 0.65
CA ILE A 254 -0.74 20.05 -0.20
C ILE A 254 -1.02 20.44 -1.65
N GLY A 255 -2.21 20.13 -2.19
CA GLY A 255 -2.59 20.53 -3.55
C GLY A 255 -2.67 22.05 -3.69
N ILE A 256 -3.31 22.73 -2.73
CA ILE A 256 -3.41 24.19 -2.70
C ILE A 256 -2.04 24.83 -2.50
N LEU A 257 -1.25 24.34 -1.53
CA LEU A 257 0.09 24.86 -1.26
C LEU A 257 1.02 24.71 -2.47
N GLY A 258 1.01 23.55 -3.12
CA GLY A 258 1.73 23.31 -4.35
C GLY A 258 1.36 24.32 -5.44
N ALA A 259 0.06 24.53 -5.69
CA ALA A 259 -0.42 25.49 -6.68
C ALA A 259 0.00 26.94 -6.36
N VAL A 260 -0.13 27.37 -5.10
CA VAL A 260 0.29 28.70 -4.64
C VAL A 260 1.79 28.90 -4.83
N ASN A 261 2.60 27.89 -4.50
CA ASN A 261 4.05 27.97 -4.65
C ASN A 261 4.49 28.03 -6.11
N ILE A 262 3.84 27.28 -7.01
CA ILE A 262 4.10 27.37 -8.45
C ILE A 262 3.79 28.78 -8.98
N TYR A 263 2.70 29.39 -8.51
CA TYR A 263 2.31 30.73 -8.96
C TYR A 263 3.26 31.83 -8.46
N THR A 264 3.72 31.69 -7.21
CA THR A 264 4.48 32.71 -6.46
C THR A 264 5.98 32.68 -6.75
N TYR A 265 6.56 31.50 -6.93
CA TYR A 265 8.01 31.31 -7.11
C TYR A 265 8.39 31.05 -8.58
N ASP A 266 9.50 30.33 -8.82
CA ASP A 266 10.05 30.15 -10.17
C ASP A 266 9.21 29.19 -11.02
N ARG A 267 8.54 29.75 -12.05
CA ARG A 267 7.75 28.98 -13.04
C ARG A 267 8.62 28.15 -13.98
N SER A 268 9.93 28.38 -14.02
CA SER A 268 10.86 27.60 -14.84
C SER A 268 10.89 26.13 -14.48
N VAL A 269 10.46 25.76 -13.25
CA VAL A 269 10.37 24.36 -12.83
C VAL A 269 9.36 23.54 -13.63
N LEU A 270 8.38 24.19 -14.27
CA LEU A 270 7.45 23.52 -15.19
C LEU A 270 8.14 22.90 -16.41
N LYS A 271 9.40 23.27 -16.70
CA LYS A 271 10.20 22.59 -17.70
C LYS A 271 10.48 21.12 -17.34
N ALA A 272 10.34 20.73 -16.07
CA ALA A 272 10.51 19.36 -15.60
C ALA A 272 9.52 18.35 -16.21
N PHE A 273 8.39 18.81 -16.75
CA PHE A 273 7.45 17.95 -17.50
C PHE A 273 8.03 17.46 -18.84
N ASN A 274 9.16 18.01 -19.29
CA ASN A 274 9.87 17.53 -20.46
C ASN A 274 10.88 16.44 -20.06
N PRO A 275 10.81 15.22 -20.63
CA PRO A 275 11.68 14.11 -20.24
C PRO A 275 13.16 14.33 -20.59
N VAL A 276 13.46 15.32 -21.44
CA VAL A 276 14.84 15.72 -21.76
C VAL A 276 15.63 16.09 -20.50
N TYR A 277 14.96 16.62 -19.47
CA TYR A 277 15.62 16.96 -18.20
C TYR A 277 16.06 15.73 -17.40
N VAL A 278 15.39 14.59 -17.54
CA VAL A 278 15.86 13.31 -16.98
C VAL A 278 17.20 12.92 -17.59
N TYR A 279 17.31 12.97 -18.92
CA TYR A 279 18.55 12.64 -19.62
C TYR A 279 19.69 13.61 -19.24
N ARG A 280 19.41 14.90 -19.17
CA ARG A 280 20.39 15.91 -18.73
C ARG A 280 20.84 15.70 -17.29
N TYR A 281 19.94 15.26 -16.41
CA TYR A 281 20.25 14.94 -15.02
C TYR A 281 21.32 13.85 -14.93
N PHE A 282 21.14 12.73 -15.63
CA PHE A 282 22.12 11.63 -15.62
C PHE A 282 23.44 11.96 -16.34
N LYS A 283 23.40 12.84 -17.35
CA LYS A 283 24.60 13.25 -18.08
C LYS A 283 25.60 14.02 -17.21
N ARG A 284 25.15 14.64 -16.11
CA ARG A 284 25.98 15.52 -15.25
C ARG A 284 26.92 14.79 -14.29
N GLY A 285 26.77 13.49 -14.05
CA GLY A 285 27.78 12.68 -13.34
C GLY A 285 27.26 11.83 -12.18
N LYS A 286 28.19 11.35 -11.32
CA LYS A 286 27.95 10.32 -10.29
C LYS A 286 27.01 10.75 -9.16
N THR A 287 26.99 12.03 -8.78
CA THR A 287 26.12 12.55 -7.69
C THR A 287 24.64 12.36 -8.02
N SER A 288 24.26 12.40 -9.29
CA SER A 288 22.88 12.19 -9.77
C SER A 288 22.41 10.73 -9.66
N TRP A 289 23.33 9.78 -9.52
CA TRP A 289 22.99 8.38 -9.25
C TRP A 289 22.75 8.13 -7.77
N ALA A 290 23.46 8.85 -6.89
CA ALA A 290 23.27 8.73 -5.44
C ALA A 290 21.91 9.27 -4.97
N SER A 291 21.39 10.31 -5.63
CA SER A 291 20.09 10.91 -5.33
C SER A 291 18.87 10.07 -5.75
N LEU A 292 19.07 8.97 -6.49
CA LEU A 292 18.00 8.07 -6.90
C LEU A 292 17.27 7.43 -5.72
N GLY A 293 17.98 7.13 -4.63
CA GLY A 293 17.35 6.64 -3.40
C GLY A 293 16.30 7.63 -2.88
N GLY A 294 16.65 8.92 -2.84
CA GLY A 294 15.72 9.99 -2.48
C GLY A 294 14.52 10.13 -3.42
N ILE A 295 14.70 9.84 -4.71
CA ILE A 295 13.61 9.84 -5.70
C ILE A 295 12.71 8.62 -5.53
N MET A 296 13.26 7.46 -5.20
CA MET A 296 12.50 6.22 -4.95
C MET A 296 11.50 6.40 -3.79
N LEU A 297 11.84 7.23 -2.81
CA LEU A 297 10.96 7.62 -1.71
C LEU A 297 9.70 8.40 -2.14
N SER A 298 9.61 8.86 -3.39
CA SER A 298 8.38 9.49 -3.91
C SER A 298 7.32 8.46 -4.33
N ILE A 299 7.72 7.21 -4.55
CA ILE A 299 6.83 6.12 -4.95
C ILE A 299 6.66 5.06 -3.86
N THR A 300 7.31 5.23 -2.71
CA THR A 300 7.06 4.39 -1.52
C THR A 300 5.60 4.51 -1.11
N GLY A 301 5.02 3.40 -0.66
CA GLY A 301 3.58 3.28 -0.42
C GLY A 301 2.74 2.85 -1.63
N THR A 302 3.32 2.81 -2.84
CA THR A 302 2.61 2.19 -3.99
C THR A 302 2.45 0.67 -3.83
N GLU A 303 3.23 0.05 -2.95
CA GLU A 303 3.10 -1.39 -2.66
C GLU A 303 1.87 -1.68 -1.77
N ALA A 304 1.57 -0.78 -0.84
CA ALA A 304 0.34 -0.83 -0.03
C ALA A 304 -0.91 -0.76 -0.92
N LEU A 305 -0.88 0.03 -2.01
CA LEU A 305 -1.92 0.06 -3.04
C LEU A 305 -2.26 -1.33 -3.59
N PHE A 306 -1.25 -2.20 -3.73
CA PHE A 306 -1.45 -3.56 -4.20
C PHE A 306 -1.89 -4.51 -3.08
N ALA A 307 -1.39 -4.34 -1.86
CA ALA A 307 -1.76 -5.18 -0.71
C ALA A 307 -3.23 -4.98 -0.28
N ASP A 308 -3.74 -3.74 -0.33
CA ASP A 308 -5.06 -3.36 0.19
C ASP A 308 -6.20 -3.40 -0.83
N LEU A 309 -5.91 -3.87 -2.06
CA LEU A 309 -6.90 -4.19 -3.11
C LEU A 309 -8.03 -5.11 -2.64
N SER A 310 -7.80 -5.90 -1.58
CA SER A 310 -8.77 -6.84 -1.04
C SER A 310 -9.97 -6.17 -0.34
N TYR A 311 -9.91 -4.87 -0.04
CA TYR A 311 -10.96 -4.14 0.68
C TYR A 311 -11.84 -3.24 -0.20
N PHE A 312 -11.31 -2.76 -1.33
CA PHE A 312 -11.97 -1.74 -2.16
C PHE A 312 -12.03 -2.16 -3.63
N PRO A 313 -13.12 -1.84 -4.35
CA PRO A 313 -13.20 -2.11 -5.77
C PRO A 313 -12.17 -1.28 -6.54
N VAL A 314 -11.58 -1.88 -7.58
CA VAL A 314 -10.53 -1.26 -8.42
C VAL A 314 -10.95 0.12 -8.95
N GLN A 315 -12.20 0.28 -9.36
CA GLN A 315 -12.73 1.55 -9.87
C GLN A 315 -12.70 2.67 -8.82
N ALA A 316 -12.99 2.36 -7.55
CA ALA A 316 -12.95 3.35 -6.47
C ALA A 316 -11.52 3.85 -6.23
N ILE A 317 -10.55 2.94 -6.23
CA ILE A 317 -9.12 3.25 -6.11
C ILE A 317 -8.65 4.10 -7.30
N GLN A 318 -9.05 3.75 -8.52
CA GLN A 318 -8.74 4.51 -9.73
C GLN A 318 -9.28 5.94 -9.68
N ILE A 319 -10.54 6.12 -9.27
CA ILE A 319 -11.15 7.45 -9.13
C ILE A 319 -10.41 8.27 -8.07
N ALA A 320 -10.22 7.72 -6.86
CA ALA A 320 -9.53 8.42 -5.78
C ALA A 320 -8.11 8.85 -6.17
N PHE A 321 -7.36 7.94 -6.81
CA PHE A 321 -5.99 8.22 -7.20
C PHE A 321 -5.91 9.30 -8.28
N THR A 322 -6.67 9.14 -9.36
CA THR A 322 -6.56 10.02 -10.54
C THR A 322 -7.13 11.42 -10.27
N THR A 323 -8.14 11.54 -9.41
CA THR A 323 -8.83 12.82 -9.16
C THR A 323 -8.26 13.62 -7.99
N VAL A 324 -7.75 12.95 -6.96
CA VAL A 324 -7.26 13.63 -5.73
C VAL A 324 -5.77 13.41 -5.55
N VAL A 325 -5.33 12.16 -5.42
CA VAL A 325 -3.95 11.85 -4.96
C VAL A 325 -2.90 12.31 -5.97
N PHE A 326 -3.03 11.87 -7.23
CA PHE A 326 -2.08 12.19 -8.30
C PHE A 326 -1.93 13.70 -8.55
N PRO A 327 -3.01 14.47 -8.79
CA PRO A 327 -2.87 15.91 -9.01
C PRO A 327 -2.31 16.64 -7.77
N SER A 328 -2.72 16.28 -6.55
CA SER A 328 -2.19 16.90 -5.34
C SER A 328 -0.70 16.65 -5.16
N LEU A 329 -0.21 15.43 -5.37
CA LEU A 329 1.21 15.11 -5.29
C LEU A 329 2.03 15.83 -6.37
N LEU A 330 1.54 15.83 -7.61
CA LEU A 330 2.21 16.49 -8.72
C LEU A 330 2.34 18.01 -8.49
N LEU A 331 1.26 18.65 -8.03
CA LEU A 331 1.27 20.07 -7.65
C LEU A 331 2.24 20.32 -6.48
N GLN A 332 2.20 19.48 -5.45
CA GLN A 332 3.04 19.66 -4.27
C GLN A 332 4.53 19.54 -4.61
N TYR A 333 4.95 18.50 -5.34
CA TYR A 333 6.35 18.35 -5.74
C TYR A 333 6.83 19.49 -6.64
N THR A 334 5.99 19.92 -7.57
CA THR A 334 6.32 21.04 -8.47
C THR A 334 6.41 22.36 -7.68
N GLY A 335 5.51 22.59 -6.73
CA GLY A 335 5.54 23.78 -5.87
C GLY A 335 6.73 23.81 -4.92
N GLN A 336 7.09 22.67 -4.32
CA GLN A 336 8.32 22.56 -3.51
C GLN A 336 9.57 22.83 -4.34
N ALA A 337 9.65 22.28 -5.56
CA ALA A 337 10.75 22.56 -6.47
C ALA A 337 10.82 24.06 -6.83
N ALA A 338 9.68 24.73 -7.06
CA ALA A 338 9.63 26.16 -7.34
C ALA A 338 10.19 27.00 -6.17
N TYR A 339 9.84 26.61 -4.93
CA TYR A 339 10.34 27.24 -3.72
C TYR A 339 11.87 27.05 -3.58
N ILE A 340 12.35 25.82 -3.70
CA ILE A 340 13.77 25.47 -3.55
C ILE A 340 14.64 26.09 -4.65
N ALA A 341 14.11 26.23 -5.88
CA ALA A 341 14.79 26.91 -6.98
C ALA A 341 15.14 28.38 -6.66
N THR A 342 14.33 29.02 -5.81
CA THR A 342 14.52 30.40 -5.35
C THR A 342 15.35 30.47 -4.06
N HIS A 343 15.18 29.49 -3.15
CA HIS A 343 15.83 29.44 -1.83
C HIS A 343 16.73 28.20 -1.69
N LYS A 344 17.86 28.21 -2.40
CA LYS A 344 18.79 27.07 -2.53
C LYS A 344 19.47 26.65 -1.21
N ASP A 345 19.43 27.51 -0.21
CA ASP A 345 20.00 27.33 1.13
C ASP A 345 19.02 26.67 2.13
N LYS A 346 17.72 26.60 1.80
CA LYS A 346 16.65 26.10 2.68
C LYS A 346 16.06 24.77 2.21
N VAL A 347 16.91 23.81 1.89
CA VAL A 347 16.48 22.46 1.47
C VAL A 347 16.03 21.62 2.67
N SER A 348 16.67 21.82 3.83
CA SER A 348 16.29 21.21 5.09
C SER A 348 14.85 21.56 5.45
N HIS A 349 13.94 20.59 5.55
CA HIS A 349 12.50 20.85 5.81
C HIS A 349 11.80 21.77 4.78
N SER A 350 12.15 21.63 3.49
CA SER A 350 11.61 22.45 2.38
C SER A 350 10.07 22.55 2.35
N PHE A 351 9.35 21.49 2.74
CA PHE A 351 7.90 21.52 2.89
C PHE A 351 7.46 22.66 3.83
N TYR A 352 7.98 22.69 5.04
CA TYR A 352 7.55 23.65 6.07
C TYR A 352 8.05 25.06 5.79
N PHE A 353 9.24 25.22 5.22
CA PHE A 353 9.73 26.53 4.78
C PHE A 353 8.93 27.13 3.64
N SER A 354 8.29 26.31 2.82
CA SER A 354 7.43 26.77 1.72
C SER A 354 6.03 27.21 2.19
N LEU A 355 5.71 27.08 3.49
CA LEU A 355 4.42 27.48 4.06
C LEU A 355 4.43 28.97 4.45
N PRO A 356 3.30 29.68 4.26
CA PRO A 356 3.07 30.96 4.94
C PRO A 356 3.03 30.76 6.46
N GLU A 357 3.61 31.70 7.23
CA GLU A 357 3.70 31.62 8.70
C GLU A 357 2.34 31.32 9.38
N ARG A 358 1.25 31.89 8.88
CA ARG A 358 -0.10 31.70 9.44
C ARG A 358 -0.64 30.27 9.30
N ILE A 359 -0.19 29.52 8.29
CA ILE A 359 -0.69 28.18 7.96
C ILE A 359 0.25 27.09 8.51
N LEU A 360 1.44 27.45 9.00
CA LEU A 360 2.44 26.51 9.49
C LEU A 360 1.90 25.57 10.58
N TRP A 361 1.30 26.11 11.64
CA TRP A 361 0.75 25.32 12.74
C TRP A 361 -0.45 24.44 12.34
N PRO A 362 -1.46 24.95 11.61
CA PRO A 362 -2.52 24.11 11.05
C PRO A 362 -1.97 22.97 10.16
N ALA A 363 -1.04 23.28 9.26
CA ALA A 363 -0.43 22.30 8.38
C ALA A 363 0.39 21.26 9.17
N PHE A 364 1.08 21.66 10.23
CA PHE A 364 1.79 20.77 11.14
C PHE A 364 0.86 19.75 11.80
N VAL A 365 -0.29 20.19 12.31
CA VAL A 365 -1.27 19.29 12.94
C VAL A 365 -1.84 18.31 11.92
N VAL A 366 -2.21 18.79 10.72
CA VAL A 366 -2.75 17.93 9.65
C VAL A 366 -1.67 16.95 9.14
N ALA A 367 -0.42 17.40 8.97
CA ALA A 367 0.69 16.54 8.57
C ALA A 367 0.96 15.44 9.61
N THR A 368 0.94 15.78 10.89
CA THR A 368 1.12 14.80 11.98
C THR A 368 -0.03 13.79 12.00
N ALA A 369 -1.27 14.25 11.82
CA ALA A 369 -2.43 13.36 11.71
C ALA A 369 -2.33 12.44 10.49
N ALA A 370 -1.93 12.95 9.33
CA ALA A 370 -1.71 12.16 8.12
C ALA A 370 -0.58 11.12 8.30
N ALA A 371 0.52 11.50 8.96
CA ALA A 371 1.62 10.60 9.30
C ALA A 371 1.17 9.47 10.25
N ILE A 372 0.32 9.78 11.24
CA ILE A 372 -0.29 8.78 12.11
C ILE A 372 -1.15 7.81 11.29
N VAL A 373 -2.02 8.31 10.43
CA VAL A 373 -2.88 7.46 9.57
C VAL A 373 -2.05 6.58 8.64
N SER A 374 -1.01 7.13 8.01
CA SER A 374 -0.05 6.40 7.19
C SER A 374 0.60 5.24 7.94
N SER A 375 1.07 5.52 9.15
CA SER A 375 1.71 4.52 10.02
C SER A 375 0.76 3.39 10.43
N GLN A 376 -0.52 3.70 10.64
CA GLN A 376 -1.53 2.70 11.00
C GLN A 376 -1.72 1.64 9.91
N ALA A 377 -1.76 2.07 8.64
CA ALA A 377 -1.93 1.17 7.50
C ALA A 377 -0.78 0.16 7.41
N THR A 378 0.47 0.63 7.51
CA THR A 378 1.66 -0.24 7.41
C THR A 378 1.84 -1.16 8.62
N ILE A 379 1.48 -0.70 9.82
CA ILE A 379 1.46 -1.55 11.03
C ILE A 379 0.42 -2.67 10.89
N SER A 380 -0.79 -2.34 10.42
CA SER A 380 -1.85 -3.33 10.20
C SER A 380 -1.49 -4.34 9.09
N ALA A 381 -0.84 -3.88 8.02
CA ALA A 381 -0.30 -4.75 6.99
C ALA A 381 0.73 -5.72 7.58
N THR A 382 1.64 -5.23 8.42
CA THR A 382 2.68 -6.04 9.09
C THR A 382 2.07 -7.15 9.95
N TYR A 383 1.01 -6.88 10.71
CA TYR A 383 0.30 -7.92 11.46
C TYR A 383 -0.29 -9.01 10.58
N SER A 384 -0.83 -8.62 9.41
CA SER A 384 -1.39 -9.57 8.44
C SER A 384 -0.31 -10.46 7.84
N ILE A 385 0.85 -9.89 7.51
CA ILE A 385 2.03 -10.61 6.99
C ILE A 385 2.55 -11.61 8.03
N ILE A 386 2.67 -11.20 9.30
CA ILE A 386 3.14 -12.10 10.37
C ILE A 386 2.15 -13.23 10.63
N LYS A 387 0.85 -12.94 10.61
CA LYS A 387 -0.18 -13.99 10.70
C LYS A 387 -0.06 -15.01 9.56
N GLN A 388 0.24 -14.56 8.35
CA GLN A 388 0.45 -15.44 7.21
C GLN A 388 1.75 -16.24 7.36
N ALA A 389 2.84 -15.63 7.84
CA ALA A 389 4.10 -16.31 8.13
C ALA A 389 3.94 -17.40 9.22
N LEU A 390 3.10 -17.16 10.23
CA LEU A 390 2.71 -18.17 11.22
C LEU A 390 1.98 -19.36 10.59
N ALA A 391 1.05 -19.11 9.68
CA ALA A 391 0.31 -20.17 8.97
C ALA A 391 1.23 -21.04 8.10
N VAL A 392 2.33 -20.47 7.60
CA VAL A 392 3.37 -21.18 6.85
C VAL A 392 4.40 -21.86 7.78
N GLY A 393 4.29 -21.67 9.11
CA GLY A 393 5.22 -22.26 10.08
C GLY A 393 6.60 -21.59 10.13
N CYS A 394 6.77 -20.43 9.48
CA CYS A 394 8.04 -19.69 9.41
C CYS A 394 8.24 -18.72 10.59
N PHE A 395 7.27 -18.60 11.51
CA PHE A 395 7.32 -17.65 12.62
C PHE A 395 6.92 -18.34 13.95
N PRO A 396 7.54 -17.99 15.10
CA PRO A 396 7.17 -18.54 16.40
C PRO A 396 5.75 -18.13 16.80
N ARG A 397 5.01 -18.99 17.53
CA ARG A 397 3.61 -18.74 17.90
C ARG A 397 3.46 -17.40 18.65
N VAL A 398 2.72 -16.45 18.06
CA VAL A 398 2.36 -15.17 18.68
C VAL A 398 0.85 -15.07 18.89
N LYS A 399 0.43 -14.28 19.90
CA LYS A 399 -0.98 -14.08 20.18
C LYS A 399 -1.60 -13.15 19.12
N ILE A 400 -2.67 -13.61 18.49
CA ILE A 400 -3.45 -12.85 17.50
C ILE A 400 -4.83 -12.56 18.09
N ILE A 401 -5.21 -11.28 18.13
CA ILE A 401 -6.51 -10.82 18.58
C ILE A 401 -7.19 -10.17 17.37
N HIS A 402 -8.33 -10.71 16.96
CA HIS A 402 -9.15 -10.06 15.92
C HIS A 402 -9.87 -8.86 16.53
N THR A 403 -9.60 -7.67 16.02
CA THR A 403 -10.18 -6.42 16.54
C THR A 403 -11.59 -6.17 16.02
N SER A 404 -11.95 -6.79 14.89
CA SER A 404 -13.29 -6.73 14.30
C SER A 404 -14.00 -8.08 14.31
N LYS A 405 -15.30 -8.09 14.64
CA LYS A 405 -16.19 -9.23 14.38
C LYS A 405 -16.76 -9.24 12.95
N LYS A 406 -16.61 -8.13 12.20
CA LYS A 406 -17.27 -7.88 10.91
C LYS A 406 -16.30 -7.90 9.73
N TYR A 407 -15.01 -7.61 9.96
CA TYR A 407 -13.96 -7.63 8.93
C TYR A 407 -12.78 -8.54 9.34
N LEU A 408 -12.59 -9.64 8.58
CA LEU A 408 -11.54 -10.65 8.82
C LEU A 408 -10.09 -10.14 8.71
N GLY A 409 -9.89 -8.93 8.19
CA GLY A 409 -8.58 -8.32 7.93
C GLY A 409 -8.05 -7.41 9.04
N GLN A 410 -8.87 -7.03 10.03
CA GLN A 410 -8.39 -6.21 11.15
C GLN A 410 -7.87 -7.10 12.27
N ILE A 411 -6.54 -7.13 12.38
CA ILE A 411 -5.81 -8.02 13.26
C ILE A 411 -4.92 -7.16 14.16
N TYR A 412 -4.97 -7.39 15.47
CA TYR A 412 -4.06 -6.80 16.44
C TYR A 412 -3.24 -7.90 17.09
N SER A 413 -1.91 -7.77 17.07
CA SER A 413 -1.03 -8.65 17.81
C SER A 413 -0.23 -7.84 18.83
N PRO A 414 -0.51 -7.99 20.14
CA PRO A 414 0.14 -7.17 21.17
C PRO A 414 1.65 -7.40 21.20
N ASP A 415 2.12 -8.65 21.05
CA ASP A 415 3.54 -8.99 21.11
C ASP A 415 4.31 -8.30 19.96
N ILE A 416 3.76 -8.36 18.75
CA ILE A 416 4.34 -7.69 17.58
C ILE A 416 4.26 -6.17 17.71
N ASN A 417 3.17 -5.63 18.24
CA ASN A 417 3.01 -4.21 18.47
C ASN A 417 4.14 -3.63 19.34
N TRP A 418 4.49 -4.31 20.44
CA TRP A 418 5.59 -3.91 21.31
C TRP A 418 6.95 -3.99 20.61
N ILE A 419 7.19 -5.06 19.83
CA ILE A 419 8.42 -5.22 19.06
C ILE A 419 8.56 -4.10 18.02
N LEU A 420 7.52 -3.85 17.23
CA LEU A 420 7.49 -2.78 16.22
C LEU A 420 7.69 -1.42 16.87
N MET A 421 7.05 -1.15 18.01
CA MET A 421 7.22 0.11 18.73
C MET A 421 8.69 0.32 19.15
N ILE A 422 9.31 -0.69 19.78
CA ILE A 422 10.70 -0.60 20.24
C ILE A 422 11.65 -0.39 19.07
N LEU A 423 11.48 -1.14 17.98
CA LEU A 423 12.31 -1.01 16.78
C LEU A 423 12.13 0.36 16.12
N CYS A 424 10.89 0.85 16.00
CA CYS A 424 10.59 2.16 15.42
C CYS A 424 11.20 3.30 16.26
N ILE A 425 11.09 3.23 17.58
CA ILE A 425 11.73 4.19 18.50
C ILE A 425 13.25 4.10 18.39
N ALA A 426 13.83 2.90 18.35
CA ALA A 426 15.27 2.71 18.22
C ALA A 426 15.80 3.29 16.91
N VAL A 427 15.10 3.11 15.79
CA VAL A 427 15.44 3.74 14.51
C VAL A 427 15.35 5.25 14.61
N THR A 428 14.25 5.79 15.16
CA THR A 428 14.04 7.23 15.28
C THR A 428 15.08 7.91 16.19
N ALA A 429 15.45 7.26 17.30
CA ALA A 429 16.43 7.79 18.25
C ALA A 429 17.88 7.57 17.80
N GLY A 430 18.17 6.44 17.14
CA GLY A 430 19.50 6.08 16.67
C GLY A 430 19.92 6.90 15.44
N PHE A 431 19.01 7.08 14.49
CA PHE A 431 19.24 7.87 13.28
C PHE A 431 18.68 9.28 13.48
N LYS A 432 19.39 10.09 14.26
CA LYS A 432 19.03 11.51 14.53
C LYS A 432 18.84 12.36 13.26
N ASN A 433 19.36 11.89 12.12
CA ASN A 433 19.22 12.51 10.80
C ASN A 433 18.24 11.71 9.92
N GLN A 434 17.20 12.40 9.46
CA GLN A 434 16.14 11.86 8.60
C GLN A 434 16.67 11.27 7.27
N SER A 435 17.84 11.72 6.79
CA SER A 435 18.47 11.23 5.55
C SER A 435 19.03 9.81 5.67
N GLN A 436 19.46 9.40 6.87
CA GLN A 436 19.97 8.05 7.09
C GLN A 436 18.83 7.03 7.13
N ILE A 437 17.71 7.38 7.79
CA ILE A 437 16.49 6.56 7.81
C ILE A 437 15.95 6.41 6.38
N ALA A 438 15.87 7.52 5.66
CA ALA A 438 15.41 7.56 4.28
C ALA A 438 16.26 6.71 3.33
N ASN A 439 17.58 6.73 3.46
CA ASN A 439 18.45 5.89 2.64
C ASN A 439 18.27 4.40 2.96
N ALA A 440 18.09 4.04 4.23
CA ALA A 440 17.77 2.66 4.61
C ALA A 440 16.40 2.23 4.06
N TYR A 441 15.43 3.16 4.08
CA TYR A 441 14.07 2.94 3.59
C TYR A 441 14.01 2.78 2.06
N ALA A 442 14.79 3.57 1.31
CA ALA A 442 14.87 3.49 -0.15
C ALA A 442 15.63 2.26 -0.68
N GLN A 443 16.33 1.51 0.19
CA GLN A 443 17.06 0.28 -0.17
C GLN A 443 16.24 -1.00 0.02
N LEU A 444 15.10 -0.89 0.72
CA LEU A 444 14.06 -1.93 0.75
C LEU A 444 13.28 -1.91 -0.56
#